data_AF-A0A3N5J0U6-F1
#
_entry.id   AF-A0A3N5J0U6-F1
#
_cell.length_a   1.000
_cell.length_b   1.000
_cell.length_c   1.000
_cell.angle_alpha   90.00
_cell.angle_beta   90.00
_cell.angle_gamma   90.00
#
_symmetry.space_group_name_H-M   'P 1'
#
loop_
_entity.id
_entity.type
_entity.pdbx_description
1 polymer ?
#
loop_
_entity_poly.entity_id
_entity_poly.type
_entity_poly.pdbx_seq_one_letter_code
_entity_poly.pdbx_strand_id
1 'polypeptide(L)'
;MIFPLKVFQIPYGPRSLELKIPPVHRGEILVSRLETERFHWEDFQAAVGQPLDSPGLDEFLDGCRSLLILVNDETRPTPTGRVLEALWPRISRLNFKILVATGTHRPSRDENLERIFHPHWPELGGRILFHDSRQEGGMIFLGTTFRGTRVLLNSQIMMADRVLAIGSVEPHYFAGYTGGRKLIVPGIAAYSTIVSNHSLAMEPGAQPLRLLGNPLHEDLMEATQFLTMPPIFSIQLVLTPDHIPAAVFAGSLLKSFLAATRKADEVFTVPFREKADILVSVALPPMDLDLYQSQKPIEHGKLALKEDGILILVMPCAQGAGPGEFQELLSQTGEYDQARRLLYQPYRLGFHRISRNLRFVSEGGEIWGITGLDPAFLSRTFLRPKPTLQSAVDEAIARKGPRAKVNILL
;
A
#
# COMPACT_ATOMS: atom_id res chain seq x y z
N MET A 1 21.23 16.28 37.85
CA MET A 1 19.84 15.77 37.90
C MET A 1 19.78 14.44 37.16
N ILE A 2 19.48 13.35 37.86
CA ILE A 2 19.27 12.03 37.24
C ILE A 2 17.86 12.04 36.67
N PHE A 3 17.72 12.28 35.35
CA PHE A 3 16.42 12.13 34.70
C PHE A 3 16.06 10.64 34.70
N PRO A 4 14.86 10.25 35.17
CA PRO A 4 14.48 8.84 35.21
C PRO A 4 14.51 8.23 33.80
N LEU A 5 14.95 6.97 33.74
CA LEU A 5 14.87 6.15 32.55
C LEU A 5 13.39 5.89 32.23
N LYS A 6 12.88 6.54 31.19
CA LYS A 6 11.55 6.27 30.64
C LYS A 6 11.60 4.90 29.97
N VAL A 7 10.70 4.01 30.38
CA VAL A 7 10.48 2.71 29.76
C VAL A 7 9.40 2.88 28.69
N PHE A 8 9.70 2.52 27.45
CA PHE A 8 8.77 2.47 26.35
C PHE A 8 8.24 1.05 26.21
N GLN A 9 6.93 0.92 25.98
CA GLN A 9 6.26 -0.33 25.68
C GLN A 9 6.09 -0.41 24.16
N ILE A 10 6.80 -1.34 23.53
CA ILE A 10 6.89 -1.46 22.07
C ILE A 10 6.08 -2.69 21.62
N PRO A 11 5.02 -2.52 20.83
CA PRO A 11 4.21 -3.64 20.34
C PRO A 11 5.04 -4.70 19.60
N TYR A 12 4.71 -5.97 19.83
CA TYR A 12 5.28 -7.13 19.13
C TYR A 12 4.24 -8.25 19.08
N GLY A 13 3.38 -8.23 18.07
CA GLY A 13 2.22 -9.12 17.99
C GLY A 13 1.35 -8.99 19.25
N PRO A 14 0.99 -10.09 19.95
CA PRO A 14 0.14 -10.04 21.14
C PRO A 14 0.88 -9.60 22.43
N ARG A 15 2.20 -9.36 22.37
CA ARG A 15 3.01 -8.95 23.53
C ARG A 15 3.61 -7.56 23.34
N SER A 16 4.22 -7.04 24.40
CA SER A 16 5.01 -5.80 24.38
C SER A 16 6.46 -6.10 24.74
N LEU A 17 7.39 -5.39 24.10
CA LEU A 17 8.81 -5.37 24.43
C LEU A 17 9.14 -4.10 25.20
N GLU A 18 9.92 -4.22 26.27
CA GLU A 18 10.43 -3.04 26.97
C GLU A 18 11.65 -2.47 26.26
N LEU A 19 11.66 -1.14 26.11
CA LEU A 19 12.81 -0.39 25.60
C LEU A 19 13.13 0.76 26.53
N LYS A 20 14.39 0.86 26.96
CA LYS A 20 14.92 1.95 27.78
C LYS A 20 15.91 2.74 26.94
N ILE A 21 15.63 4.03 26.76
CA ILE A 21 16.51 4.95 26.03
C ILE A 21 17.04 6.00 27.02
N PRO A 22 18.37 6.17 27.16
CA PRO A 22 18.94 7.23 27.98
C PRO A 22 18.47 8.61 27.50
N PRO A 23 18.18 9.57 28.40
CA PRO A 23 17.65 10.90 28.03
C PRO A 23 18.42 11.61 26.91
N VAL A 24 19.74 11.49 26.89
CA VAL A 24 20.62 12.11 25.88
C VAL A 24 20.37 11.57 24.46
N HIS A 25 19.95 10.31 24.34
CA HIS A 25 19.69 9.63 23.06
C HIS A 25 18.22 9.66 22.63
N ARG A 26 17.31 10.12 23.49
CA ARG A 26 15.87 10.17 23.15
C ARG A 26 15.63 11.16 22.02
N GLY A 27 15.04 10.67 20.95
CA GLY A 27 14.45 11.44 19.86
C GLY A 27 12.93 11.50 19.96
N GLU A 28 12.28 11.59 18.81
CA GLU A 28 10.83 11.74 18.66
C GLU A 28 10.10 10.39 18.64
N ILE A 29 8.86 10.39 19.15
CA ILE A 29 7.93 9.27 18.98
C ILE A 29 6.94 9.70 17.90
N LEU A 30 7.06 9.07 16.73
CA LEU A 30 6.27 9.35 15.55
C LEU A 30 5.05 8.41 15.58
N VAL A 31 3.89 8.97 15.88
CA VAL A 31 2.59 8.28 15.91
C VAL A 31 1.61 9.18 15.16
N SER A 32 0.87 8.64 14.21
CA SER A 32 -0.25 9.38 13.64
C SER A 32 -1.32 9.55 14.71
N ARG A 33 -1.55 10.81 15.10
CA ARG A 33 -2.60 11.19 16.04
C ARG A 33 -3.52 12.16 15.33
N LEU A 34 -4.32 11.66 14.41
CA LEU A 34 -5.41 12.47 13.92
C LEU A 34 -6.61 12.32 14.83
N GLU A 35 -6.97 13.41 15.50
CA GLU A 35 -8.36 13.68 15.84
C GLU A 35 -9.06 13.99 14.52
N THR A 36 -9.54 12.94 13.84
CA THR A 36 -10.43 13.14 12.69
C THR A 36 -11.79 13.58 13.20
N GLU A 37 -12.35 14.62 12.59
CA GLU A 37 -13.78 14.87 12.71
C GLU A 37 -14.55 13.62 12.27
N ARG A 38 -15.68 13.35 12.93
CA ARG A 38 -16.50 12.18 12.61
C ARG A 38 -16.96 12.28 11.16
N PHE A 39 -16.73 11.24 10.37
CA PHE A 39 -17.26 11.19 9.00
C PHE A 39 -18.78 11.09 9.00
N HIS A 40 -19.42 11.94 8.19
CA HIS A 40 -20.85 12.02 8.02
C HIS A 40 -21.23 11.46 6.64
N TRP A 41 -22.22 10.57 6.57
CA TRP A 41 -22.63 9.97 5.29
C TRP A 41 -23.34 10.98 4.37
N GLU A 42 -23.74 12.13 4.90
CA GLU A 42 -24.15 13.31 4.15
C GLU A 42 -23.02 13.82 3.24
N ASP A 43 -21.76 13.75 3.69
CA ASP A 43 -20.58 14.13 2.88
C ASP A 43 -20.45 13.25 1.64
N PHE A 44 -20.86 11.98 1.76
CA PHE A 44 -20.91 11.06 0.63
C PHE A 44 -21.92 11.50 -0.43
N GLN A 45 -23.13 11.86 -0.01
CA GLN A 45 -24.18 12.31 -0.93
C GLN A 45 -23.77 13.63 -1.60
N ALA A 46 -23.17 14.56 -0.85
CA ALA A 46 -22.62 15.80 -1.40
C ALA A 46 -21.52 15.51 -2.43
N ALA A 47 -20.56 14.63 -2.12
CA ALA A 47 -19.45 14.31 -3.01
C ALA A 47 -19.93 13.71 -4.34
N VAL A 48 -20.88 12.77 -4.32
CA VAL A 48 -21.39 12.16 -5.56
C VAL A 48 -22.35 13.08 -6.33
N GLY A 49 -23.01 14.02 -5.65
CA GLY A 49 -23.90 15.02 -6.27
C GLY A 49 -23.15 16.20 -6.89
N GLN A 50 -22.04 16.63 -6.29
CA GLN A 50 -21.17 17.70 -6.78
C GLN A 50 -19.71 17.22 -6.93
N PRO A 51 -19.46 16.32 -7.89
CA PRO A 51 -18.16 15.67 -8.03
C PRO A 51 -17.11 16.58 -8.66
N LEU A 52 -15.85 16.21 -8.46
CA LEU A 52 -14.69 16.89 -9.02
C LEU A 52 -14.54 16.52 -10.50
N ASP A 53 -14.67 17.51 -11.40
CA ASP A 53 -14.34 17.35 -12.84
C ASP A 53 -15.15 16.22 -13.52
N SER A 54 -16.43 16.12 -13.18
CA SER A 54 -17.37 15.14 -13.72
C SER A 54 -18.79 15.70 -13.61
N PRO A 55 -19.76 15.26 -14.43
CA PRO A 55 -21.17 15.42 -14.11
C PRO A 55 -21.52 14.71 -12.81
N GLY A 56 -22.59 15.16 -12.13
CA GLY A 56 -23.13 14.51 -10.92
C GLY A 56 -23.50 13.05 -11.17
N LEU A 57 -23.50 12.21 -10.14
CA LEU A 57 -23.69 10.77 -10.32
C LEU A 57 -25.03 10.42 -11.00
N ASP A 58 -26.10 11.15 -10.70
CA ASP A 58 -27.41 10.88 -11.32
C ASP A 58 -27.38 11.16 -12.83
N GLU A 59 -26.76 12.26 -13.26
CA GLU A 59 -26.51 12.57 -14.68
C GLU A 59 -25.55 11.55 -15.30
N PHE A 60 -24.50 11.17 -14.58
CA PHE A 60 -23.57 10.12 -14.99
C PHE A 60 -24.24 8.74 -15.09
N LEU A 61 -25.41 8.49 -14.49
CA LEU A 61 -26.14 7.22 -14.60
C LEU A 61 -27.36 7.30 -15.53
N ASP A 62 -27.74 8.49 -15.99
CA ASP A 62 -28.87 8.69 -16.89
C ASP A 62 -28.69 7.98 -18.24
N GLY A 63 -29.62 7.10 -18.62
CA GLY A 63 -29.51 6.29 -19.85
C GLY A 63 -28.46 5.18 -19.81
N CYS A 64 -27.85 4.88 -18.66
CA CYS A 64 -26.86 3.82 -18.51
C CYS A 64 -27.42 2.43 -18.83
N ARG A 65 -26.91 1.79 -19.88
CA ARG A 65 -27.38 0.46 -20.34
C ARG A 65 -26.74 -0.70 -19.58
N SER A 66 -25.48 -0.56 -19.21
CA SER A 66 -24.72 -1.53 -18.41
C SER A 66 -23.66 -0.83 -17.58
N LEU A 67 -23.67 -1.09 -16.27
CA LEU A 67 -22.72 -0.50 -15.32
C LEU A 67 -21.71 -1.57 -14.85
N LEU A 68 -20.43 -1.25 -14.88
CA LEU A 68 -19.42 -2.05 -14.19
C LEU A 68 -18.93 -1.30 -12.95
N ILE A 69 -19.06 -1.92 -11.79
CA ILE A 69 -18.58 -1.39 -10.52
C ILE A 69 -17.25 -2.07 -10.19
N LEU A 70 -16.15 -1.32 -10.26
CA LEU A 70 -14.84 -1.78 -9.84
C LEU A 70 -14.67 -1.53 -8.34
N VAL A 71 -14.26 -2.56 -7.60
CA VAL A 71 -14.06 -2.48 -6.15
C VAL A 71 -12.72 -3.09 -5.76
N ASN A 72 -12.14 -2.64 -4.64
CA ASN A 72 -10.98 -3.32 -4.06
C ASN A 72 -11.33 -4.73 -3.59
N ASP A 73 -10.31 -5.59 -3.53
CA ASP A 73 -10.39 -6.90 -2.88
C ASP A 73 -10.32 -6.82 -1.35
N GLU A 74 -10.36 -7.99 -0.70
CA GLU A 74 -10.35 -8.13 0.77
C GLU A 74 -9.08 -7.61 1.46
N THR A 75 -8.00 -7.40 0.71
CA THR A 75 -6.73 -6.90 1.25
C THR A 75 -6.76 -5.40 1.51
N ARG A 76 -7.87 -4.73 1.15
CA ARG A 76 -8.11 -3.32 1.41
C ARG A 76 -9.21 -3.13 2.45
N PRO A 77 -9.06 -2.16 3.35
CA PRO A 77 -10.08 -1.83 4.35
C PRO A 77 -11.26 -1.01 3.76
N THR A 78 -11.36 -0.88 2.43
CA THR A 78 -12.42 -0.11 1.77
C THR A 78 -13.80 -0.61 2.24
N PRO A 79 -14.67 0.26 2.78
CA PRO A 79 -15.99 -0.14 3.27
C PRO A 79 -16.99 -0.27 2.11
N THR A 80 -16.68 -1.17 1.17
CA THR A 80 -17.39 -1.36 -0.10
C THR A 80 -18.89 -1.53 0.11
N GLY A 81 -19.31 -2.41 1.01
CA GLY A 81 -20.72 -2.65 1.29
C GLY A 81 -21.49 -1.42 1.78
N ARG A 82 -20.87 -0.57 2.61
CA ARG A 82 -21.46 0.71 3.06
C ARG A 82 -21.56 1.74 1.93
N VAL A 83 -20.57 1.78 1.05
CA VAL A 83 -20.62 2.62 -0.15
C VAL A 83 -21.73 2.14 -1.08
N LEU A 84 -21.86 0.84 -1.30
CA LEU A 84 -22.94 0.26 -2.10
C LEU A 84 -24.32 0.51 -1.48
N GLU A 85 -24.45 0.43 -0.17
CA GLU A 85 -25.67 0.79 0.57
C GLU A 85 -26.09 2.24 0.30
N ALA A 86 -25.14 3.19 0.39
CA ALA A 86 -25.39 4.60 0.10
C ALA A 86 -25.73 4.88 -1.38
N LEU A 87 -25.29 4.00 -2.29
CA LEU A 87 -25.56 4.08 -3.73
C LEU A 87 -26.79 3.27 -4.16
N TRP A 88 -27.29 2.38 -3.32
CA TRP A 88 -28.30 1.37 -3.67
C TRP A 88 -29.56 1.95 -4.33
N PRO A 89 -30.10 3.11 -3.89
CA PRO A 89 -31.25 3.73 -4.55
C PRO A 89 -31.01 4.08 -6.02
N ARG A 90 -29.75 4.32 -6.42
CA ARG A 90 -29.36 4.70 -7.79
C ARG A 90 -29.00 3.51 -8.66
N ILE A 91 -28.38 2.47 -8.07
CA ILE A 91 -27.80 1.36 -8.85
C ILE A 91 -28.65 0.09 -8.86
N SER A 92 -29.54 -0.12 -7.89
CA SER A 92 -30.28 -1.40 -7.72
C SER A 92 -31.14 -1.80 -8.91
N ARG A 93 -31.67 -0.82 -9.65
CA ARG A 93 -32.50 -1.02 -10.86
C ARG A 93 -31.69 -1.11 -12.15
N LEU A 94 -30.40 -0.79 -12.10
CA LEU A 94 -29.53 -0.84 -13.27
C LEU A 94 -29.08 -2.28 -13.54
N ASN A 95 -28.80 -2.57 -14.80
CA ASN A 95 -28.04 -3.76 -15.17
C ASN A 95 -26.57 -3.50 -14.81
N PHE A 96 -26.07 -4.13 -13.74
CA PHE A 96 -24.70 -3.95 -13.31
C PHE A 96 -24.00 -5.25 -12.94
N LYS A 97 -22.68 -5.24 -13.10
CA LYS A 97 -21.76 -6.25 -12.55
C LYS A 97 -20.77 -5.57 -11.60
N ILE A 98 -20.27 -6.33 -10.64
CA ILE A 98 -19.14 -5.92 -9.81
C ILE A 98 -17.92 -6.69 -10.29
N LEU A 99 -16.79 -6.02 -10.51
CA LEU A 99 -15.51 -6.67 -10.75
C LEU A 99 -14.55 -6.32 -9.60
N VAL A 100 -14.18 -7.34 -8.84
CA VAL A 100 -13.22 -7.23 -7.74
C VAL A 100 -11.81 -7.16 -8.33
N ALA A 101 -11.12 -6.05 -8.06
CA ALA A 101 -9.78 -5.75 -8.54
C ALA A 101 -8.71 -6.43 -7.66
N THR A 102 -8.42 -7.69 -7.96
CA THR A 102 -7.47 -8.56 -7.23
C THR A 102 -6.00 -8.29 -7.58
N GLY A 103 -5.72 -7.71 -8.76
CA GLY A 103 -4.38 -7.66 -9.32
C GLY A 103 -3.71 -9.05 -9.34
N THR A 104 -2.65 -9.23 -8.55
CA THR A 104 -1.91 -10.51 -8.45
C THR A 104 -2.42 -11.44 -7.35
N HIS A 105 -3.38 -10.99 -6.54
CA HIS A 105 -3.90 -11.76 -5.41
C HIS A 105 -4.83 -12.88 -5.89
N ARG A 106 -5.01 -13.89 -5.02
CA ARG A 106 -6.02 -14.92 -5.24
C ARG A 106 -7.41 -14.35 -4.95
N PRO A 107 -8.46 -14.84 -5.62
CA PRO A 107 -9.83 -14.51 -5.26
C PRO A 107 -10.13 -14.83 -3.79
N SER A 108 -10.96 -13.99 -3.18
CA SER A 108 -11.48 -14.16 -1.82
C SER A 108 -12.31 -15.44 -1.67
N ARG A 109 -12.42 -15.94 -0.43
CA ARG A 109 -13.35 -17.03 -0.06
C ARG A 109 -14.73 -16.47 0.29
N ASP A 110 -15.78 -17.27 0.15
CA ASP A 110 -17.20 -16.86 0.30
C ASP A 110 -17.50 -16.11 1.61
N GLU A 111 -17.01 -16.58 2.76
CA GLU A 111 -17.24 -15.92 4.07
C GLU A 111 -16.68 -14.49 4.15
N ASN A 112 -15.58 -14.20 3.44
CA ASN A 112 -15.02 -12.85 3.39
C ASN A 112 -15.84 -11.93 2.47
N LEU A 113 -16.52 -12.49 1.47
CA LEU A 113 -17.31 -11.73 0.52
C LEU A 113 -18.56 -11.14 1.16
N GLU A 114 -19.25 -11.92 1.98
CA GLU A 114 -20.41 -11.42 2.73
C GLU A 114 -20.03 -10.20 3.57
N ARG A 115 -18.89 -10.24 4.27
CA ARG A 115 -18.39 -9.10 5.04
C ARG A 115 -18.09 -7.86 4.18
N ILE A 116 -17.50 -8.05 2.99
CA ILE A 116 -17.13 -6.94 2.09
C ILE A 116 -18.38 -6.28 1.50
N PHE A 117 -19.40 -7.07 1.20
CA PHE A 117 -20.57 -6.65 0.45
C PHE A 117 -21.84 -6.43 1.30
N HIS A 118 -21.80 -6.70 2.60
CA HIS A 118 -22.88 -6.42 3.54
C HIS A 118 -23.28 -4.91 3.52
N PRO A 119 -24.58 -4.57 3.52
CA PRO A 119 -25.73 -5.45 3.71
C PRO A 119 -26.26 -6.12 2.44
N HIS A 120 -25.83 -5.69 1.25
CA HIS A 120 -26.43 -6.11 -0.03
C HIS A 120 -25.89 -7.42 -0.62
N TRP A 121 -25.14 -8.21 0.16
CA TRP A 121 -24.62 -9.50 -0.29
C TRP A 121 -25.72 -10.42 -0.88
N PRO A 122 -26.91 -10.59 -0.26
CA PRO A 122 -27.98 -11.43 -0.81
C PRO A 122 -28.46 -11.00 -2.21
N GLU A 123 -28.48 -9.70 -2.49
CA GLU A 123 -28.94 -9.13 -3.76
C GLU A 123 -27.86 -9.15 -4.85
N LEU A 124 -26.60 -9.27 -4.46
CA LEU A 124 -25.46 -9.18 -5.37
C LEU A 124 -25.16 -10.48 -6.10
N GLY A 125 -25.49 -11.65 -5.52
CA GLY A 125 -25.49 -12.97 -6.20
C GLY A 125 -24.41 -13.17 -7.29
N GLY A 126 -24.82 -13.70 -8.44
CA GLY A 126 -23.94 -13.92 -9.61
C GLY A 126 -23.47 -12.68 -10.36
N ARG A 127 -23.63 -11.47 -9.79
CA ARG A 127 -23.15 -10.21 -10.39
C ARG A 127 -21.68 -9.93 -10.07
N ILE A 128 -21.11 -10.64 -9.09
CA ILE A 128 -19.73 -10.44 -8.64
C ILE A 128 -18.79 -11.31 -9.47
N LEU A 129 -17.84 -10.65 -10.12
CA LEU A 129 -16.75 -11.24 -10.86
C LEU A 129 -15.44 -10.96 -10.14
N PHE A 130 -14.50 -11.89 -10.25
CA PHE A 130 -13.14 -11.71 -9.77
C PHE A 130 -12.21 -11.55 -10.95
N HIS A 131 -11.34 -10.55 -10.85
CA HIS A 131 -10.23 -10.45 -11.79
C HIS A 131 -9.24 -11.61 -11.57
N ASP A 132 -8.72 -12.17 -12.66
CA ASP A 132 -7.56 -13.06 -12.65
C ASP A 132 -6.52 -12.53 -13.63
N SER A 133 -5.43 -11.98 -13.10
CA SER A 133 -4.34 -11.41 -13.91
C SER A 133 -3.63 -12.45 -14.78
N ARG A 134 -3.73 -13.75 -14.47
CA ARG A 134 -3.08 -14.83 -15.20
C ARG A 134 -3.96 -15.42 -16.31
N GLN A 135 -5.22 -15.02 -16.40
CA GLN A 135 -6.14 -15.47 -17.44
C GLN A 135 -6.01 -14.59 -18.70
N GLU A 136 -5.05 -14.92 -19.58
CA GLU A 136 -4.75 -14.10 -20.76
C GLU A 136 -5.94 -13.96 -21.74
N GLY A 137 -6.73 -15.01 -21.94
CA GLY A 137 -7.87 -14.99 -22.87
C GLY A 137 -8.99 -14.00 -22.50
N GLY A 138 -9.00 -13.49 -21.25
CA GLY A 138 -9.95 -12.49 -20.78
C GLY A 138 -9.47 -11.04 -20.89
N MET A 139 -8.30 -10.80 -21.50
CA MET A 139 -7.63 -9.50 -21.53
C MET A 139 -7.73 -8.83 -22.89
N ILE A 140 -7.69 -7.50 -22.89
CA ILE A 140 -7.63 -6.65 -24.08
C ILE A 140 -6.41 -5.75 -24.03
N PHE A 141 -5.74 -5.58 -25.16
CA PHE A 141 -4.59 -4.67 -25.29
C PHE A 141 -5.08 -3.26 -25.64
N LEU A 142 -4.62 -2.26 -24.90
CA LEU A 142 -5.00 -0.86 -25.08
C LEU A 142 -3.88 0.02 -25.65
N GLY A 143 -2.62 -0.35 -25.40
CA GLY A 143 -1.47 0.45 -25.82
C GLY A 143 -0.20 0.04 -25.09
N THR A 144 0.89 0.77 -25.37
CA THR A 144 2.17 0.59 -24.69
C THR A 144 2.62 1.96 -24.19
N THR A 145 2.94 2.06 -22.90
CA THR A 145 3.44 3.30 -22.29
C THR A 145 4.81 3.68 -22.83
N PHE A 146 5.24 4.92 -22.62
CA PHE A 146 6.57 5.40 -22.96
C PHE A 146 7.68 4.55 -22.33
N ARG A 147 7.44 3.98 -21.13
CA ARG A 147 8.38 3.10 -20.43
C ARG A 147 8.30 1.64 -20.88
N GLY A 148 7.52 1.34 -21.91
CA GLY A 148 7.44 0.02 -22.54
C GLY A 148 6.46 -0.95 -21.87
N THR A 149 5.64 -0.49 -20.93
CA THR A 149 4.61 -1.33 -20.31
C THR A 149 3.47 -1.53 -21.30
N ARG A 150 3.31 -2.77 -21.77
CA ARG A 150 2.14 -3.18 -22.55
C ARG A 150 0.93 -3.19 -21.63
N VAL A 151 -0.08 -2.38 -21.94
CA VAL A 151 -1.27 -2.22 -21.12
C VAL A 151 -2.34 -3.19 -21.58
N LEU A 152 -2.45 -4.31 -20.87
CA LEU A 152 -3.55 -5.25 -21.02
C LEU A 152 -4.46 -5.22 -19.80
N LEU A 153 -5.77 -5.01 -20.00
CA LEU A 153 -6.80 -4.96 -18.95
C LEU A 153 -7.86 -6.03 -19.15
N ASN A 154 -8.60 -6.34 -18.08
CA ASN A 154 -9.75 -7.24 -18.14
C ASN A 154 -10.83 -6.70 -19.09
N SER A 155 -11.20 -7.50 -20.09
CA SER A 155 -12.16 -7.17 -21.14
C SER A 155 -13.54 -6.72 -20.65
N GLN A 156 -13.95 -7.10 -19.43
CA GLN A 156 -15.23 -6.66 -18.87
C GLN A 156 -15.35 -5.13 -18.80
N ILE A 157 -14.22 -4.40 -18.67
CA ILE A 157 -14.25 -2.94 -18.60
C ILE A 157 -14.79 -2.31 -19.89
N MET A 158 -14.51 -2.88 -21.06
CA MET A 158 -14.99 -2.36 -22.35
C MET A 158 -16.39 -2.85 -22.72
N MET A 159 -16.91 -3.84 -22.01
CA MET A 159 -18.27 -4.35 -22.22
C MET A 159 -19.32 -3.51 -21.50
N ALA A 160 -18.89 -2.63 -20.59
CA ALA A 160 -19.75 -1.73 -19.86
C ALA A 160 -19.99 -0.43 -20.64
N ASP A 161 -21.19 0.10 -20.53
CA ASP A 161 -21.54 1.44 -21.02
C ASP A 161 -20.89 2.51 -20.13
N ARG A 162 -20.81 2.24 -18.82
CA ARG A 162 -20.24 3.13 -17.79
C ARG A 162 -19.51 2.35 -16.71
N VAL A 163 -18.50 2.97 -16.11
CA VAL A 163 -17.72 2.37 -15.01
C VAL A 163 -17.80 3.23 -13.76
N LEU A 164 -18.11 2.60 -12.63
CA LEU A 164 -18.02 3.19 -11.30
C LEU A 164 -16.82 2.59 -10.55
N ALA A 165 -15.82 3.40 -10.24
CA ALA A 165 -14.57 2.98 -9.61
C ALA A 165 -14.53 3.34 -8.13
N ILE A 166 -14.76 2.37 -7.24
CA ILE A 166 -14.79 2.55 -5.78
C ILE A 166 -13.49 2.03 -5.17
N GLY A 167 -12.77 2.88 -4.45
CA GLY A 167 -11.56 2.45 -3.75
C GLY A 167 -11.18 3.35 -2.57
N SER A 168 -10.09 2.98 -1.90
CA SER A 168 -9.48 3.78 -0.84
C SER A 168 -8.05 4.22 -1.18
N VAL A 169 -7.64 5.36 -0.61
CA VAL A 169 -6.33 6.00 -0.78
C VAL A 169 -5.59 6.04 0.55
N GLU A 170 -4.38 5.51 0.56
CA GLU A 170 -3.40 5.53 1.64
C GLU A 170 -1.98 5.63 1.01
N PRO A 171 -0.95 6.06 1.77
CA PRO A 171 0.43 6.00 1.30
C PRO A 171 0.86 4.60 0.86
N HIS A 172 1.64 4.54 -0.23
CA HIS A 172 2.18 3.29 -0.77
C HIS A 172 3.69 3.41 -0.99
N TYR A 173 4.44 2.47 -0.40
CA TYR A 173 5.91 2.52 -0.27
C TYR A 173 6.75 2.71 -1.55
N PHE A 174 6.19 2.48 -2.73
CA PHE A 174 6.87 2.82 -4.00
C PHE A 174 6.00 3.58 -5.01
N ALA A 175 4.69 3.68 -4.79
CA ALA A 175 3.75 4.20 -5.78
C ALA A 175 3.25 5.62 -5.44
N GLY A 176 3.84 6.24 -4.42
CA GLY A 176 3.28 7.40 -3.74
C GLY A 176 2.10 7.00 -2.86
N TYR A 177 0.98 6.65 -3.51
CA TYR A 177 -0.31 6.34 -2.86
C TYR A 177 -1.02 5.17 -3.55
N THR A 178 -1.96 4.52 -2.86
CA THR A 178 -2.95 3.58 -3.43
C THR A 178 -4.08 4.34 -4.14
N GLY A 179 -5.19 3.67 -4.47
CA GLY A 179 -6.38 4.27 -5.08
C GLY A 179 -6.19 4.88 -6.47
N GLY A 180 -7.24 5.52 -6.97
CA GLY A 180 -7.30 6.09 -8.32
C GLY A 180 -6.87 5.08 -9.39
N ARG A 181 -5.86 5.46 -10.17
CA ARG A 181 -5.20 4.62 -11.19
C ARG A 181 -4.86 3.20 -10.75
N LYS A 182 -4.56 2.96 -9.46
CA LYS A 182 -4.23 1.61 -8.96
C LYS A 182 -5.38 0.62 -8.98
N LEU A 183 -6.62 1.09 -8.98
CA LEU A 183 -7.79 0.22 -9.16
C LEU A 183 -7.88 -0.32 -10.59
N ILE A 184 -7.33 0.39 -11.56
CA ILE A 184 -7.25 -0.03 -12.97
C ILE A 184 -5.98 -0.86 -13.20
N VAL A 185 -4.81 -0.28 -12.97
CA VAL A 185 -3.51 -0.95 -13.06
C VAL A 185 -2.78 -0.79 -11.73
N PRO A 186 -2.49 -1.86 -10.98
CA PRO A 186 -2.58 -3.27 -11.36
C PRO A 186 -3.96 -3.92 -11.19
N GLY A 187 -4.95 -3.24 -10.62
CA GLY A 187 -6.16 -3.86 -10.08
C GLY A 187 -6.91 -4.83 -11.01
N ILE A 188 -7.01 -4.51 -12.30
CA ILE A 188 -7.63 -5.37 -13.32
C ILE A 188 -6.71 -5.63 -14.53
N ALA A 189 -5.40 -5.52 -14.33
CA ALA A 189 -4.42 -5.65 -15.40
C ALA A 189 -3.88 -7.09 -15.53
N ALA A 190 -3.48 -7.48 -16.75
CA ALA A 190 -2.80 -8.75 -16.96
C ALA A 190 -1.49 -8.82 -16.16
N TYR A 191 -1.09 -10.03 -15.80
CA TYR A 191 0.09 -10.27 -14.96
C TYR A 191 1.37 -9.67 -15.58
N SER A 192 1.52 -9.77 -16.90
CA SER A 192 2.64 -9.16 -17.64
C SER A 192 2.67 -7.64 -17.54
N THR A 193 1.52 -6.97 -17.65
CA THR A 193 1.37 -5.53 -17.40
C THR A 193 1.82 -5.18 -15.98
N ILE A 194 1.36 -5.94 -14.99
CA ILE A 194 1.66 -5.71 -13.57
C ILE A 194 3.16 -5.85 -13.32
N VAL A 195 3.77 -6.93 -13.80
CA VAL A 195 5.21 -7.22 -13.66
C VAL A 195 6.05 -6.11 -14.30
N SER A 196 5.69 -5.68 -15.52
CA SER A 196 6.39 -4.60 -16.21
C SER A 196 6.33 -3.28 -15.42
N ASN A 197 5.15 -2.84 -14.99
CA ASN A 197 5.01 -1.64 -14.17
C ASN A 197 5.74 -1.76 -12.82
N HIS A 198 5.65 -2.91 -12.14
CA HIS A 198 6.30 -3.10 -10.84
C HIS A 198 7.83 -3.13 -10.94
N SER A 199 8.41 -3.46 -12.10
CA SER A 199 9.86 -3.36 -12.29
C SER A 199 10.38 -1.92 -12.11
N LEU A 200 9.55 -0.92 -12.40
CA LEU A 200 9.84 0.50 -12.19
C LEU A 200 9.97 0.86 -10.70
N ALA A 201 9.52 -0.02 -9.78
CA ALA A 201 9.74 0.17 -8.35
C ALA A 201 11.23 0.03 -7.96
N MET A 202 12.11 -0.41 -8.86
CA MET A 202 13.57 -0.44 -8.67
C MET A 202 14.23 0.88 -9.08
N GLU A 203 13.55 1.74 -9.85
CA GLU A 203 14.11 3.01 -10.31
C GLU A 203 14.18 4.06 -9.19
N PRO A 204 15.16 4.97 -9.23
CA PRO A 204 15.15 6.18 -8.41
C PRO A 204 13.84 6.95 -8.58
N GLY A 205 13.35 7.56 -7.50
CA GLY A 205 12.11 8.34 -7.51
C GLY A 205 10.84 7.55 -7.22
N ALA A 206 10.85 6.21 -7.35
CA ALA A 206 9.77 5.37 -6.84
C ALA A 206 9.81 5.41 -5.30
N GLN A 207 8.99 6.24 -4.67
CA GLN A 207 9.08 6.54 -3.23
C GLN A 207 7.68 6.64 -2.60
N PRO A 208 7.56 6.41 -1.28
CA PRO A 208 6.34 6.77 -0.56
C PRO A 208 6.08 8.27 -0.67
N LEU A 209 4.81 8.67 -0.66
CA LEU A 209 4.37 10.08 -0.70
C LEU A 209 4.81 10.88 -1.94
N ARG A 210 5.38 10.23 -2.95
CA ARG A 210 5.85 10.88 -4.17
C ARG A 210 5.03 10.47 -5.39
N LEU A 211 4.37 11.45 -6.00
CA LEU A 211 3.71 11.32 -7.30
C LEU A 211 4.57 11.91 -8.41
N LEU A 212 4.93 13.19 -8.31
CA LEU A 212 5.75 13.86 -9.33
C LEU A 212 7.18 13.28 -9.39
N GLY A 213 7.60 12.86 -10.59
CA GLY A 213 8.89 12.20 -10.81
C GLY A 213 8.95 10.78 -10.25
N ASN A 214 7.80 10.17 -9.91
CA ASN A 214 7.74 8.76 -9.55
C ASN A 214 7.48 7.94 -10.83
N PRO A 215 8.48 7.16 -11.31
CA PRO A 215 8.39 6.47 -12.60
C PRO A 215 7.24 5.47 -12.65
N LEU A 216 6.99 4.76 -11.54
CA LEU A 216 5.89 3.81 -11.45
C LEU A 216 4.54 4.53 -11.50
N HIS A 217 4.39 5.66 -10.80
CA HIS A 217 3.15 6.43 -10.83
C HIS A 217 2.85 6.99 -12.21
N GLU A 218 3.85 7.60 -12.85
CA GLU A 218 3.72 8.23 -14.17
C GLU A 218 3.33 7.20 -15.23
N ASP A 219 3.95 6.01 -15.20
CA ASP A 219 3.58 4.88 -16.06
C ASP A 219 2.14 4.42 -15.83
N LEU A 220 1.69 4.33 -14.57
CA LEU A 220 0.29 4.01 -14.25
C LEU A 220 -0.68 5.08 -14.77
N MET A 221 -0.30 6.35 -14.70
CA MET A 221 -1.13 7.44 -15.21
C MET A 221 -1.26 7.39 -16.72
N GLU A 222 -0.15 7.23 -17.44
CA GLU A 222 -0.15 7.03 -18.89
C GLU A 222 -0.98 5.81 -19.28
N ALA A 223 -0.82 4.68 -18.57
CA ALA A 223 -1.59 3.47 -18.82
C ALA A 223 -3.10 3.69 -18.72
N THR A 224 -3.56 4.50 -17.76
CA THR A 224 -4.98 4.84 -17.63
C THR A 224 -5.50 5.76 -18.73
N GLN A 225 -4.63 6.52 -19.43
CA GLN A 225 -5.05 7.39 -20.53
C GLN A 225 -5.43 6.62 -21.80
N PHE A 226 -4.91 5.40 -21.98
CA PHE A 226 -5.33 4.53 -23.09
C PHE A 226 -6.78 4.04 -22.94
N LEU A 227 -7.34 4.10 -21.74
CA LEU A 227 -8.73 3.77 -21.48
C LEU A 227 -9.62 5.01 -21.71
N THR A 228 -9.90 5.30 -22.98
CA THR A 228 -10.70 6.48 -23.38
C THR A 228 -12.21 6.25 -23.23
N MET A 229 -12.65 5.00 -23.26
CA MET A 229 -14.03 4.57 -23.06
C MET A 229 -14.03 3.22 -22.32
N PRO A 230 -15.10 2.87 -21.58
CA PRO A 230 -16.23 3.72 -21.22
C PRO A 230 -15.84 4.83 -20.22
N PRO A 231 -16.68 5.88 -20.05
CA PRO A 231 -16.41 6.91 -19.05
C PRO A 231 -16.42 6.32 -17.63
N ILE A 232 -15.53 6.86 -16.79
CA ILE A 232 -15.33 6.41 -15.41
C ILE A 232 -15.74 7.52 -14.44
N PHE A 233 -16.67 7.18 -13.54
CA PHE A 233 -16.92 7.94 -12.32
C PHE A 233 -16.19 7.26 -11.17
N SER A 234 -15.38 7.99 -10.42
CA SER A 234 -14.59 7.44 -9.33
C SER A 234 -15.04 7.95 -7.98
N ILE A 235 -14.98 7.09 -6.97
CA ILE A 235 -15.22 7.38 -5.56
C ILE A 235 -13.99 6.88 -4.79
N GLN A 236 -13.26 7.82 -4.18
CA GLN A 236 -12.05 7.56 -3.42
C GLN A 236 -12.30 7.91 -1.95
N LEU A 237 -12.23 6.92 -1.07
CA LEU A 237 -12.28 7.11 0.37
C LEU A 237 -10.87 7.27 0.94
N VAL A 238 -10.75 8.08 1.99
CA VAL A 238 -9.60 8.07 2.89
C VAL A 238 -10.09 7.56 4.23
N LEU A 239 -9.42 6.55 4.78
CA LEU A 239 -9.74 5.96 6.07
C LEU A 239 -8.67 6.34 7.10
N THR A 240 -9.03 6.35 8.36
CA THR A 240 -8.08 6.42 9.48
C THR A 240 -7.28 5.11 9.59
N PRO A 241 -6.18 5.10 10.36
CA PRO A 241 -5.47 3.86 10.70
C PRO A 241 -6.38 2.77 11.33
N ASP A 242 -7.46 3.16 12.00
CA ASP A 242 -8.47 2.25 12.56
C ASP A 242 -9.54 1.81 11.53
N HIS A 243 -9.30 2.06 10.24
CA HIS A 243 -10.19 1.75 9.11
C HIS A 243 -11.57 2.44 9.17
N ILE A 244 -11.66 3.57 9.85
CA ILE A 244 -12.87 4.40 9.91
C ILE A 244 -12.82 5.40 8.75
N PRO A 245 -13.90 5.61 7.97
CA PRO A 245 -13.94 6.68 6.97
C PRO A 245 -13.59 8.03 7.59
N ALA A 246 -12.71 8.78 6.92
CA ALA A 246 -12.29 10.13 7.29
C ALA A 246 -12.70 11.17 6.23
N ALA A 247 -12.76 10.76 4.95
CA ALA A 247 -13.25 11.59 3.86
C ALA A 247 -13.65 10.75 2.65
N VAL A 248 -14.43 11.36 1.76
CA VAL A 248 -14.79 10.80 0.45
C VAL A 248 -14.67 11.88 -0.61
N PHE A 249 -14.11 11.51 -1.76
CA PHE A 249 -13.99 12.37 -2.93
C PHE A 249 -14.53 11.61 -4.13
N ALA A 250 -15.37 12.27 -4.93
CA ALA A 250 -15.92 11.66 -6.14
C ALA A 250 -15.68 12.53 -7.37
N GLY A 251 -15.74 11.91 -8.56
CA GLY A 251 -15.63 12.58 -9.86
C GLY A 251 -14.67 11.88 -10.82
N SER A 252 -13.91 12.64 -11.62
CA SER A 252 -12.96 12.02 -12.54
C SER A 252 -11.90 11.22 -11.79
N LEU A 253 -11.40 10.15 -12.42
CA LEU A 253 -10.43 9.24 -11.81
C LEU A 253 -9.20 9.98 -11.26
N LEU A 254 -8.71 11.00 -11.99
CA LEU A 254 -7.54 11.78 -11.59
C LEU A 254 -7.88 12.78 -10.48
N LYS A 255 -8.95 13.57 -10.63
CA LYS A 255 -9.22 14.67 -9.69
C LYS A 255 -9.69 14.18 -8.32
N SER A 256 -10.54 13.15 -8.29
CA SER A 256 -10.93 12.47 -7.05
C SER A 256 -9.72 11.85 -6.33
N PHE A 257 -8.82 11.21 -7.09
CA PHE A 257 -7.58 10.65 -6.56
C PHE A 257 -6.67 11.72 -5.95
N LEU A 258 -6.36 12.81 -6.69
CA LEU A 258 -5.48 13.87 -6.18
C LEU A 258 -6.05 14.60 -4.96
N ALA A 259 -7.37 14.74 -4.86
CA ALA A 259 -8.01 15.28 -3.66
C ALA A 259 -7.84 14.32 -2.47
N ALA A 260 -8.08 13.03 -2.69
CA ALA A 260 -7.90 12.00 -1.69
C ALA A 260 -6.44 11.86 -1.22
N THR A 261 -5.43 12.05 -2.08
CA THR A 261 -4.01 11.99 -1.64
C THR A 261 -3.66 13.12 -0.67
N ARG A 262 -4.20 14.33 -0.89
CA ARG A 262 -3.98 15.45 0.05
C ARG A 262 -4.57 15.14 1.42
N LYS A 263 -5.77 14.57 1.45
CA LYS A 263 -6.38 14.15 2.71
C LYS A 263 -5.65 12.96 3.35
N ALA A 264 -5.13 12.04 2.54
CA ALA A 264 -4.28 10.96 3.03
C ALA A 264 -2.97 11.48 3.63
N ASP A 265 -2.40 12.57 3.12
CA ASP A 265 -1.25 13.22 3.75
C ASP A 265 -1.58 13.71 5.15
N GLU A 266 -2.71 14.41 5.31
CA GLU A 266 -3.17 14.84 6.62
C GLU A 266 -3.30 13.63 7.57
N VAL A 267 -3.97 12.55 7.13
CA VAL A 267 -4.30 11.39 7.98
C VAL A 267 -3.08 10.53 8.35
N PHE A 268 -2.17 10.29 7.40
CA PHE A 268 -1.14 9.26 7.55
C PHE A 268 0.27 9.80 7.77
N THR A 269 0.51 11.10 7.58
CA THR A 269 1.86 11.66 7.75
C THR A 269 2.03 12.27 9.14
N VAL A 270 3.25 12.15 9.65
CA VAL A 270 3.65 12.72 10.95
C VAL A 270 4.83 13.65 10.69
N PRO A 271 4.72 14.95 10.99
CA PRO A 271 5.87 15.85 10.91
C PRO A 271 6.89 15.47 11.98
N PHE A 272 8.17 15.53 11.62
CA PHE A 272 9.29 15.33 12.53
C PHE A 272 10.31 16.44 12.30
N ARG A 273 11.10 16.77 13.33
CA ARG A 273 12.00 17.93 13.31
C ARG A 273 13.26 17.65 12.50
N GLU A 274 13.83 16.46 12.69
CA GLU A 274 15.06 16.04 12.03
C GLU A 274 15.09 14.53 11.82
N LYS A 275 15.81 14.10 10.79
CA LYS A 275 16.07 12.67 10.54
C LYS A 275 16.91 12.09 11.68
N ALA A 276 16.54 10.91 12.16
CA ALA A 276 17.26 10.24 13.24
C ALA A 276 18.50 9.49 12.76
N ASP A 277 19.46 9.29 13.66
CA ASP A 277 20.58 8.37 13.44
C ASP A 277 20.14 6.91 13.55
N ILE A 278 19.14 6.67 14.41
CA ILE A 278 18.57 5.36 14.72
C ILE A 278 17.05 5.49 14.71
N LEU A 279 16.36 4.61 13.99
CA LEU A 279 14.90 4.57 13.98
C LEU A 279 14.41 3.18 14.35
N VAL A 280 13.66 3.08 15.45
CA VAL A 280 12.89 1.87 15.77
C VAL A 280 11.58 1.94 14.99
N SER A 281 11.45 1.14 13.94
CA SER A 281 10.24 1.05 13.13
C SER A 281 9.43 -0.17 13.55
N VAL A 282 8.24 0.06 14.11
CA VAL A 282 7.36 -1.01 14.57
C VAL A 282 6.37 -1.37 13.47
N ALA A 283 6.27 -2.66 13.14
CA ALA A 283 5.22 -3.15 12.26
C ALA A 283 3.99 -3.48 13.11
N LEU A 284 2.86 -2.81 12.84
CA LEU A 284 1.56 -3.12 13.43
C LEU A 284 0.73 -4.01 12.50
N PRO A 285 -0.23 -4.80 13.04
CA PRO A 285 -1.13 -5.58 12.21
C PRO A 285 -1.85 -4.76 11.14
N PRO A 286 -2.03 -5.30 9.91
CA PRO A 286 -1.60 -6.62 9.45
C PRO A 286 -0.18 -6.63 8.83
N MET A 287 0.60 -5.55 8.95
CA MET A 287 1.95 -5.48 8.37
C MET A 287 2.98 -6.34 9.11
N ASP A 288 2.63 -6.88 10.26
CA ASP A 288 3.49 -7.66 11.14
C ASP A 288 3.39 -9.18 10.92
N LEU A 289 2.50 -9.61 10.02
CA LEU A 289 2.19 -11.02 9.77
C LEU A 289 3.37 -11.78 9.18
N ASP A 290 4.07 -11.21 8.20
CA ASP A 290 5.17 -11.88 7.52
C ASP A 290 6.29 -10.91 7.08
N LEU A 291 7.46 -11.45 6.74
CA LEU A 291 8.57 -10.65 6.23
C LEU A 291 8.24 -9.95 4.90
N TYR A 292 7.32 -10.49 4.11
CA TYR A 292 6.93 -9.86 2.86
C TYR A 292 6.24 -8.50 3.09
N GLN A 293 5.48 -8.32 4.17
CA GLN A 293 4.88 -7.03 4.51
C GLN A 293 5.90 -6.02 5.10
N SER A 294 7.04 -6.50 5.62
CA SER A 294 8.07 -5.69 6.28
C SER A 294 8.58 -4.49 5.47
N GLN A 295 8.55 -4.57 4.14
CA GLN A 295 9.04 -3.49 3.30
C GLN A 295 8.26 -2.19 3.53
N LYS A 296 6.98 -2.26 3.91
CA LYS A 296 6.17 -1.07 4.20
C LYS A 296 6.76 -0.27 5.37
N PRO A 297 6.87 -0.82 6.60
CA PRO A 297 7.47 -0.09 7.72
C PRO A 297 8.94 0.29 7.46
N ILE A 298 9.73 -0.56 6.77
CA ILE A 298 11.10 -0.21 6.40
C ILE A 298 11.13 1.08 5.55
N GLU A 299 10.37 1.14 4.46
CA GLU A 299 10.43 2.26 3.51
C GLU A 299 9.78 3.53 4.08
N HIS A 300 8.72 3.42 4.87
CA HIS A 300 8.16 4.56 5.59
C HIS A 300 9.14 5.08 6.65
N GLY A 301 9.79 4.17 7.39
CA GLY A 301 10.80 4.52 8.39
C GLY A 301 12.00 5.25 7.77
N LYS A 302 12.48 4.81 6.61
CA LYS A 302 13.57 5.47 5.88
C LYS A 302 13.32 6.95 5.59
N LEU A 303 12.06 7.42 5.53
CA LEU A 303 11.75 8.86 5.38
C LEU A 303 12.26 9.69 6.56
N ALA A 304 12.20 9.15 7.77
CA ALA A 304 12.61 9.80 9.03
C ALA A 304 14.01 9.40 9.50
N LEU A 305 14.78 8.69 8.67
CA LEU A 305 16.12 8.19 8.98
C LEU A 305 17.17 8.86 8.09
N LYS A 306 18.36 9.11 8.65
CA LYS A 306 19.53 9.56 7.88
C LYS A 306 19.96 8.48 6.89
N GLU A 307 20.65 8.88 5.82
CA GLU A 307 21.06 7.95 4.74
C GLU A 307 21.99 6.85 5.26
N ASP A 308 22.89 7.18 6.17
CA ASP A 308 23.79 6.24 6.85
C ASP A 308 23.15 5.60 8.10
N GLY A 309 21.88 5.89 8.41
CA GLY A 309 21.23 5.55 9.67
C GLY A 309 20.99 4.05 9.89
N ILE A 310 20.67 3.69 11.14
CA ILE A 310 20.33 2.32 11.52
C ILE A 310 18.81 2.21 11.72
N LEU A 311 18.13 1.45 10.87
CA LEU A 311 16.72 1.09 11.04
C LEU A 311 16.63 -0.20 11.85
N ILE A 312 15.98 -0.16 13.01
CA ILE A 312 15.65 -1.34 13.82
C ILE A 312 14.18 -1.68 13.58
N LEU A 313 13.95 -2.69 12.76
CA LEU A 313 12.62 -3.20 12.45
C LEU A 313 12.15 -4.13 13.57
N VAL A 314 10.98 -3.86 14.13
CA VAL A 314 10.34 -4.67 15.17
C VAL A 314 9.10 -5.32 14.58
N MET A 315 9.17 -6.64 14.33
CA MET A 315 8.05 -7.39 13.75
C MET A 315 8.04 -8.88 14.11
N PRO A 316 6.96 -9.45 14.66
CA PRO A 316 6.89 -10.88 15.00
C PRO A 316 7.01 -11.85 13.81
N CYS A 317 6.46 -11.52 12.63
CA CYS A 317 6.38 -12.43 11.48
C CYS A 317 5.69 -13.77 11.81
N ALA A 318 4.51 -13.73 12.44
CA ALA A 318 3.80 -14.93 12.92
C ALA A 318 3.44 -15.94 11.80
N GLN A 319 3.39 -15.51 10.54
CA GLN A 319 3.15 -16.33 9.34
C GLN A 319 4.43 -16.62 8.53
N GLY A 320 5.60 -16.33 9.08
CA GLY A 320 6.89 -16.63 8.45
C GLY A 320 7.35 -15.55 7.47
N ALA A 321 7.98 -15.96 6.38
CA ALA A 321 8.62 -15.04 5.43
C ALA A 321 7.68 -14.49 4.35
N GLY A 322 6.47 -15.03 4.22
CA GLY A 322 5.49 -14.67 3.20
C GLY A 322 5.44 -15.66 2.03
N PRO A 323 4.99 -15.25 0.83
CA PRO A 323 4.73 -16.16 -0.30
C PRO A 323 5.93 -17.01 -0.72
N GLY A 324 5.68 -18.25 -1.18
CA GLY A 324 6.75 -19.20 -1.57
C GLY A 324 7.70 -18.66 -2.65
N GLU A 325 7.18 -17.95 -3.65
CA GLU A 325 8.00 -17.29 -4.69
C GLU A 325 8.98 -16.26 -4.10
N PHE A 326 8.57 -15.56 -3.04
CA PHE A 326 9.43 -14.61 -2.35
C PHE A 326 10.49 -15.33 -1.51
N GLN A 327 10.15 -16.46 -0.88
CA GLN A 327 11.13 -17.28 -0.16
C GLN A 327 12.17 -17.91 -1.11
N GLU A 328 11.72 -18.42 -2.25
CA GLU A 328 12.58 -18.92 -3.34
C GLU A 328 13.55 -17.82 -3.78
N LEU A 329 13.03 -16.61 -4.00
CA LEU A 329 13.85 -15.47 -4.36
C LEU A 329 14.92 -15.17 -3.28
N LEU A 330 14.54 -15.11 -2.00
CA LEU A 330 15.48 -14.85 -0.90
C LEU A 330 16.55 -15.94 -0.75
N SER A 331 16.21 -17.19 -1.10
CA SER A 331 17.19 -18.30 -1.09
C SER A 331 18.33 -18.10 -2.10
N GLN A 332 18.12 -17.27 -3.13
CA GLN A 332 19.09 -16.96 -4.18
C GLN A 332 19.96 -15.74 -3.84
N THR A 333 19.73 -15.09 -2.69
CA THR A 333 20.39 -13.82 -2.31
C THR A 333 21.27 -13.90 -1.06
N GLY A 334 21.77 -15.09 -0.73
CA GLY A 334 22.54 -15.32 0.49
C GLY A 334 23.79 -14.43 0.64
N GLU A 335 24.33 -13.90 -0.46
CA GLU A 335 25.46 -12.98 -0.48
C GLU A 335 25.17 -11.71 -1.28
N TYR A 336 25.87 -10.62 -0.92
CA TYR A 336 25.72 -9.31 -1.57
C TYR A 336 25.88 -9.36 -3.09
N ASP A 337 26.93 -10.02 -3.59
CA ASP A 337 27.18 -10.14 -5.02
C ASP A 337 26.13 -11.00 -5.73
N GLN A 338 25.56 -12.00 -5.06
CA GLN A 338 24.48 -12.83 -5.62
C GLN A 338 23.20 -12.01 -5.77
N ALA A 339 22.82 -11.20 -4.77
CA ALA A 339 21.68 -10.30 -4.90
C ALA A 339 21.89 -9.21 -5.95
N ARG A 340 23.11 -8.70 -6.10
CA ARG A 340 23.44 -7.77 -7.19
C ARG A 340 23.21 -8.38 -8.56
N ARG A 341 23.51 -9.67 -8.75
CA ARG A 341 23.26 -10.37 -10.02
C ARG A 341 21.78 -10.43 -10.38
N LEU A 342 20.88 -10.49 -9.39
CA LEU A 342 19.44 -10.47 -9.64
C LEU A 342 18.96 -9.16 -10.29
N LEU A 343 19.67 -8.04 -10.07
CA LEU A 343 19.34 -6.77 -10.71
C LEU A 343 19.52 -6.80 -12.23
N TYR A 344 20.26 -7.77 -12.76
CA TYR A 344 20.50 -7.93 -14.20
C TYR A 344 19.68 -9.06 -14.83
N GLN A 345 18.80 -9.71 -14.06
CA GLN A 345 17.90 -10.74 -14.56
C GLN A 345 16.52 -10.16 -14.92
N PRO A 346 15.72 -10.87 -15.74
CA PRO A 346 14.33 -10.50 -15.96
C PRO A 346 13.59 -10.34 -14.63
N TYR A 347 12.90 -9.22 -14.49
CA TYR A 347 12.21 -8.87 -13.25
C TYR A 347 11.16 -9.93 -12.86
N ARG A 348 11.22 -10.40 -11.62
CA ARG A 348 10.14 -11.16 -10.97
C ARG A 348 9.58 -10.36 -9.79
N LEU A 349 8.29 -10.51 -9.52
CA LEU A 349 7.67 -9.87 -8.36
C LEU A 349 8.42 -10.19 -7.08
N GLY A 350 8.76 -9.15 -6.32
CA GLY A 350 9.55 -9.26 -5.09
C GLY A 350 11.00 -8.78 -5.24
N PHE A 351 11.55 -8.75 -6.47
CA PHE A 351 12.92 -8.25 -6.72
C PHE A 351 13.12 -6.82 -6.22
N HIS A 352 12.09 -5.98 -6.38
CA HIS A 352 12.12 -4.59 -5.94
C HIS A 352 12.36 -4.45 -4.43
N ARG A 353 11.89 -5.40 -3.61
CA ARG A 353 12.10 -5.40 -2.15
C ARG A 353 13.58 -5.59 -1.82
N ILE A 354 14.20 -6.57 -2.46
CA ILE A 354 15.62 -6.88 -2.30
C ILE A 354 16.47 -5.71 -2.81
N SER A 355 16.19 -5.23 -4.01
CA SER A 355 16.94 -4.12 -4.63
C SER A 355 16.94 -2.85 -3.75
N ARG A 356 15.84 -2.55 -3.06
CA ARG A 356 15.70 -1.38 -2.18
C ARG A 356 16.49 -1.51 -0.89
N ASN A 357 16.49 -2.70 -0.30
CA ASN A 357 17.29 -2.97 0.90
C ASN A 357 18.78 -2.96 0.55
N LEU A 358 19.14 -3.59 -0.57
CA LEU A 358 20.50 -3.63 -1.09
C LEU A 358 21.03 -2.22 -1.37
N ARG A 359 20.23 -1.37 -2.04
CA ARG A 359 20.58 0.03 -2.31
C ARG A 359 20.84 0.80 -1.02
N PHE A 360 19.92 0.72 -0.06
CA PHE A 360 20.06 1.41 1.23
C PHE A 360 21.32 0.96 1.98
N VAL A 361 21.61 -0.35 1.99
CA VAL A 361 22.83 -0.88 2.61
C VAL A 361 24.09 -0.44 1.86
N SER A 362 24.05 -0.38 0.53
CA SER A 362 25.19 0.08 -0.29
C SER A 362 25.51 1.57 -0.12
N GLU A 363 24.52 2.37 0.29
CA GLU A 363 24.65 3.80 0.59
C GLU A 363 25.08 4.06 2.06
N GLY A 364 25.33 2.99 2.85
CA GLY A 364 25.85 3.07 4.21
C GLY A 364 24.82 2.89 5.33
N GLY A 365 23.55 2.70 4.98
CA GLY A 365 22.50 2.40 5.95
C GLY A 365 22.56 0.96 6.48
N GLU A 366 21.96 0.70 7.65
CA GLU A 366 21.82 -0.65 8.18
C GLU A 366 20.35 -0.96 8.51
N ILE A 367 19.91 -2.20 8.25
CA ILE A 367 18.58 -2.69 8.66
C ILE A 367 18.77 -3.85 9.62
N TRP A 368 18.31 -3.68 10.86
CA TRP A 368 18.39 -4.67 11.93
C TRP A 368 16.99 -5.20 12.23
N GLY A 369 16.87 -6.51 12.49
CA GLY A 369 15.59 -7.16 12.70
C GLY A 369 15.44 -7.71 14.11
N ILE A 370 14.39 -7.28 14.80
CA ILE A 370 13.81 -7.96 15.96
C ILE A 370 12.61 -8.74 15.44
N THR A 371 12.82 -10.02 15.16
CA THR A 371 11.83 -10.87 14.49
C THR A 371 11.70 -12.26 15.08
N GLY A 372 10.56 -12.92 14.83
CA GLY A 372 10.33 -14.32 15.20
C GLY A 372 10.91 -15.32 14.21
N LEU A 373 11.59 -14.85 13.16
CA LEU A 373 12.20 -15.70 12.14
C LEU A 373 13.55 -16.24 12.58
N ASP A 374 13.95 -17.34 11.95
CA ASP A 374 15.27 -17.92 12.12
C ASP A 374 16.37 -16.88 11.74
N PRO A 375 17.35 -16.61 12.63
CA PRO A 375 18.42 -15.64 12.36
C PRO A 375 19.27 -15.98 11.13
N ALA A 376 19.49 -17.26 10.83
CA ALA A 376 20.28 -17.67 9.66
C ALA A 376 19.50 -17.42 8.35
N PHE A 377 18.17 -17.59 8.38
CA PHE A 377 17.30 -17.14 7.29
C PHE A 377 17.32 -15.62 7.13
N LEU A 378 17.11 -14.86 8.21
CA LEU A 378 17.00 -13.39 8.14
C LEU A 378 18.28 -12.75 7.58
N SER A 379 19.44 -13.28 7.94
CA SER A 379 20.75 -12.79 7.48
C SER A 379 20.91 -12.85 5.96
N ARG A 380 20.14 -13.69 5.25
CA ARG A 380 20.13 -13.79 3.77
C ARG A 380 19.28 -12.72 3.08
N THR A 381 18.59 -11.88 3.87
CA THR A 381 17.61 -10.89 3.39
C THR A 381 18.10 -9.45 3.50
N PHE A 382 19.41 -9.26 3.73
CA PHE A 382 20.05 -7.97 4.05
C PHE A 382 19.61 -7.33 5.37
N LEU A 383 18.89 -8.10 6.20
CA LEU A 383 18.53 -7.72 7.55
C LEU A 383 19.46 -8.41 8.54
N ARG A 384 20.02 -7.65 9.48
CA ARG A 384 20.89 -8.18 10.53
C ARG A 384 20.03 -8.59 11.74
N PRO A 385 19.90 -9.89 12.07
CA PRO A 385 19.14 -10.32 13.24
C PRO A 385 19.76 -9.78 14.52
N LYS A 386 18.92 -9.36 15.46
CA LYS A 386 19.32 -8.95 16.81
C LYS A 386 18.55 -9.75 17.85
N PRO A 387 19.20 -10.14 18.96
CA PRO A 387 18.58 -11.03 19.94
C PRO A 387 17.48 -10.36 20.77
N THR A 388 17.64 -9.08 21.09
CA THR A 388 16.64 -8.30 21.84
C THR A 388 16.59 -6.85 21.35
N LEU A 389 15.44 -6.20 21.51
CA LEU A 389 15.28 -4.80 21.13
C LEU A 389 16.23 -3.87 21.92
N GLN A 390 16.40 -4.13 23.22
CA GLN A 390 17.31 -3.34 24.04
C GLN A 390 18.77 -3.45 23.55
N SER A 391 19.26 -4.67 23.31
CA SER A 391 20.66 -4.85 22.85
C SER A 391 20.88 -4.29 21.45
N ALA A 392 19.87 -4.32 20.59
CA ALA A 392 19.90 -3.63 19.30
C ALA A 392 20.03 -2.11 19.48
N VAL A 393 19.23 -1.47 20.33
CA VAL A 393 19.34 -0.02 20.52
C VAL A 393 20.67 0.36 21.16
N ASP A 394 21.15 -0.40 22.15
CA ASP A 394 22.43 -0.13 22.81
C ASP A 394 23.62 -0.25 21.85
N GLU A 395 23.64 -1.29 20.99
CA GLU A 395 24.68 -1.44 19.96
C GLU A 395 24.60 -0.33 18.91
N ALA A 396 23.39 0.07 18.50
CA ALA A 396 23.20 1.13 17.52
C ALA A 396 23.72 2.48 18.06
N ILE A 397 23.44 2.79 19.33
CA ILE A 397 23.96 3.97 20.02
C ILE A 397 25.49 3.93 20.08
N ALA A 398 26.07 2.78 20.45
CA ALA A 398 27.52 2.63 20.51
C ALA A 398 28.19 2.88 19.15
N ARG A 399 27.56 2.43 18.04
CA ARG A 399 28.04 2.66 16.67
C ARG A 399 27.91 4.11 16.22
N LYS A 400 26.76 4.75 16.48
CA LYS A 400 26.47 6.13 16.02
C LYS A 400 27.07 7.20 16.94
N GLY A 401 27.46 6.83 18.15
CA GLY A 401 28.19 7.67 19.08
C GLY A 401 27.31 8.41 20.09
N PRO A 402 27.92 9.18 21.00
CA PRO A 402 27.29 9.67 22.23
C PRO A 402 26.19 10.72 22.02
N ARG A 403 26.02 11.23 20.79
CA ARG A 403 24.97 12.21 20.45
C ARG A 403 23.86 11.63 19.57
N ALA A 404 23.93 10.34 19.25
CA ALA A 404 22.96 9.68 18.38
C ALA A 404 21.54 9.81 18.95
N LYS A 405 20.58 10.13 18.08
CA LYS A 405 19.15 10.19 18.41
C LYS A 405 18.41 8.94 17.94
N VAL A 406 17.57 8.43 18.83
CA VAL A 406 16.69 7.28 18.60
C VAL A 406 15.25 7.78 18.49
N ASN A 407 14.70 7.74 17.28
CA ASN A 407 13.27 7.93 17.05
C ASN A 407 12.55 6.58 17.11
N ILE A 408 11.26 6.61 17.47
CA ILE A 408 10.37 5.45 17.44
C ILE A 408 9.21 5.76 16.51
N LEU A 409 9.01 4.97 15.47
CA LEU A 409 7.86 5.03 14.58
C LEU A 409 6.89 3.90 14.94
N LEU A 410 5.67 4.28 15.33
CA LEU A 410 4.58 3.38 15.72
C LEU A 410 3.47 3.35 14.68
#